data_AF-A0A6A4QIL5-F1
#
_entry.id   AF-A0A6A4QIL5-F1
#
_cell.length_a   1.000
_cell.length_b   1.000
_cell.length_c   1.000
_cell.angle_alpha   90.00
_cell.angle_beta   90.00
_cell.angle_gamma   90.00
#
_symmetry.space_group_name_H-M   'P 1'
#
loop_
_entity.id
_entity.type
_entity.pdbx_description
1 polymer ?
#
loop_
_entity_poly.entity_id
_entity_poly.type
_entity_poly.pdbx_seq_one_letter_code
_entity_poly.pdbx_strand_id
1 'polypeptide(L)'
;MLLKVKADIGEASKNPQDLLLEAIHSAGFSGALANPLLASESVLNGLNGTVLEAFDNYTAHRIVLAASGVEHEELLSIAEPLLSDLPSGPCPEEPKSVYSGGDYRCQTESGATHFALAFEFPGGWNNLKDAMVLTVLQILLGGGGSFSVGGPGKGMYSRLYLNVLNNYPSVHSISAFNNIYNNTGIFGIQVTTVSPLNLVNHEIMLPVVLKLFSKYLYII
;
A
#
# COMPACT_ATOMS: atom_id res chain seq x y z
N MET A 1 -20.76 -11.55 13.14
CA MET A 1 -19.67 -11.32 12.16
C MET A 1 -19.63 -9.87 11.68
N LEU A 2 -20.68 -9.32 11.06
CA LEU A 2 -20.71 -7.93 10.57
C LEU A 2 -20.45 -6.86 11.64
N LEU A 3 -20.97 -7.01 12.86
CA LEU A 3 -20.68 -6.09 13.97
C LEU A 3 -19.19 -6.03 14.34
N LYS A 4 -18.48 -7.17 14.20
CA LYS A 4 -17.03 -7.22 14.44
C LYS A 4 -16.28 -6.51 13.33
N VAL A 5 -16.64 -6.78 12.07
CA VAL A 5 -16.08 -6.07 10.90
C VAL A 5 -16.27 -4.56 11.03
N LYS A 6 -17.46 -4.11 11.46
CA LYS A 6 -17.72 -2.69 11.70
C LYS A 6 -16.80 -2.11 12.77
N ALA A 7 -16.58 -2.83 13.87
CA ALA A 7 -15.65 -2.42 14.91
C ALA A 7 -14.19 -2.37 14.41
N ASP A 8 -13.77 -3.36 13.64
CA ASP A 8 -12.42 -3.46 13.07
C ASP A 8 -12.15 -2.33 12.06
N ILE A 9 -13.13 -1.97 11.22
CA ILE A 9 -13.03 -0.81 10.31
C ILE A 9 -12.97 0.50 11.11
N GLY A 10 -13.77 0.61 12.18
CA GLY A 10 -13.70 1.75 13.09
C GLY A 10 -12.32 1.89 13.73
N GLU A 11 -11.67 0.79 14.10
CA GLU A 11 -10.30 0.79 14.63
C GLU A 11 -9.27 1.12 13.54
N ALA A 12 -9.37 0.51 12.35
CA ALA A 12 -8.48 0.79 11.23
C ALA A 12 -8.52 2.26 10.81
N SER A 13 -9.69 2.91 10.90
CA SER A 13 -9.84 4.34 10.61
C SER A 13 -9.07 5.26 11.56
N LYS A 14 -8.59 4.75 12.70
CA LYS A 14 -7.71 5.49 13.62
C LYS A 14 -6.23 5.45 13.20
N ASN A 15 -5.86 4.61 12.22
CA ASN A 15 -4.51 4.57 11.68
C ASN A 15 -4.40 5.48 10.44
N PRO A 16 -3.84 6.70 10.56
CA PRO A 16 -3.74 7.63 9.44
C PRO A 16 -2.81 7.14 8.32
N GLN A 17 -1.87 6.22 8.59
CA GLN A 17 -0.98 5.69 7.55
C GLN A 17 -1.74 4.76 6.60
N ASP A 18 -2.60 3.90 7.13
CA ASP A 18 -3.42 2.99 6.31
C ASP A 18 -4.44 3.80 5.48
N LEU A 19 -5.05 4.83 6.09
CA LEU A 19 -5.95 5.74 5.39
C LEU A 19 -5.27 6.54 4.27
N LEU A 20 -4.00 6.93 4.45
CA LEU A 20 -3.24 7.59 3.38
C LEU A 20 -3.06 6.67 2.18
N LEU A 21 -2.83 5.38 2.41
CA LEU A 21 -2.67 4.43 1.31
C LEU A 21 -3.98 4.24 0.53
N GLU A 22 -5.11 4.11 1.23
CA GLU A 22 -6.44 4.08 0.60
C GLU A 22 -6.73 5.38 -0.18
N ALA A 23 -6.39 6.53 0.40
CA ALA A 23 -6.54 7.83 -0.24
C ALA A 23 -5.70 7.96 -1.53
N ILE A 24 -4.47 7.45 -1.51
CA ILE A 24 -3.59 7.46 -2.69
C ILE A 24 -4.17 6.62 -3.82
N HIS A 25 -4.72 5.44 -3.52
CA HIS A 25 -5.34 4.59 -4.55
C HIS A 25 -6.62 5.20 -5.11
N SER A 26 -7.52 5.62 -4.23
CA SER A 26 -8.81 6.23 -4.61
C SER A 26 -8.64 7.54 -5.39
N ALA A 27 -7.62 8.34 -5.07
CA ALA A 27 -7.35 9.59 -5.78
C ALA A 27 -6.51 9.38 -7.05
N GLY A 28 -5.56 8.45 -7.03
CA GLY A 28 -4.59 8.26 -8.11
C GLY A 28 -5.12 7.39 -9.26
N PHE A 29 -5.96 6.40 -8.96
CA PHE A 29 -6.51 5.47 -9.93
C PHE A 29 -7.99 5.67 -10.21
N SER A 30 -8.39 5.21 -11.39
CA SER A 30 -9.77 4.89 -11.75
C SER A 30 -9.88 3.41 -12.12
N GLY A 31 -11.03 2.78 -11.86
CA GLY A 31 -11.25 1.36 -12.12
C GLY A 31 -10.96 0.47 -10.93
N ALA A 32 -10.38 -0.71 -11.17
CA ALA A 32 -10.30 -1.78 -10.17
C ALA A 32 -9.51 -1.42 -8.91
N LEU A 33 -8.35 -0.77 -9.07
CA LEU A 33 -7.47 -0.34 -7.99
C LEU A 33 -7.96 0.89 -7.24
N ALA A 34 -8.99 1.57 -7.74
CA ALA A 34 -9.64 2.68 -7.03
C ALA A 34 -10.69 2.19 -6.01
N ASN A 35 -11.07 0.91 -6.08
CA ASN A 35 -12.00 0.33 -5.13
C ASN A 35 -11.37 0.27 -3.73
N PRO A 36 -12.07 0.74 -2.69
CA PRO A 36 -11.52 0.75 -1.34
C PRO A 36 -11.38 -0.68 -0.81
N LEU A 37 -10.28 -0.95 -0.11
CA LEU A 37 -10.08 -2.22 0.58
C LEU A 37 -10.99 -2.31 1.82
N LEU A 38 -11.16 -1.18 2.50
CA LEU A 38 -12.06 -1.07 3.65
C LEU A 38 -13.47 -0.74 3.16
N ALA A 39 -14.39 -1.68 3.39
CA ALA A 39 -15.79 -1.49 3.02
C ALA A 39 -16.39 -0.27 3.74
N SER A 40 -17.04 0.61 2.98
CA SER A 40 -17.80 1.72 3.57
C SER A 40 -18.97 1.19 4.41
N GLU A 41 -19.43 1.97 5.39
CA GLU A 41 -20.61 1.57 6.19
C GLU A 41 -21.84 1.27 5.32
N SER A 42 -22.02 1.99 4.22
CA SER A 42 -23.12 1.75 3.28
C SER A 42 -23.04 0.38 2.60
N VAL A 43 -21.83 -0.04 2.20
CA VAL A 43 -21.59 -1.35 1.57
C VAL A 43 -21.73 -2.47 2.60
N LEU A 44 -21.23 -2.26 3.83
CA LEU A 44 -21.37 -3.23 4.92
C LEU A 44 -22.82 -3.57 5.24
N ASN A 45 -23.72 -2.59 5.18
CA ASN A 45 -25.15 -2.81 5.43
C ASN A 45 -25.82 -3.63 4.32
N GLY A 46 -25.24 -3.64 3.11
CA GLY A 46 -25.72 -4.44 1.97
C GLY A 46 -25.16 -5.86 1.92
N LEU A 47 -24.06 -6.14 2.64
CA LEU A 47 -23.46 -7.48 2.67
C LEU A 47 -24.36 -8.47 3.41
N ASN A 48 -24.64 -9.58 2.74
CA ASN A 48 -25.45 -10.68 3.27
C ASN A 48 -24.96 -12.02 2.71
N GLY A 49 -25.50 -13.13 3.23
CA GLY A 49 -25.08 -14.48 2.83
C GLY A 49 -25.22 -14.73 1.33
N THR A 50 -26.30 -14.27 0.72
CA THR A 50 -26.56 -14.44 -0.73
C THR A 50 -25.54 -13.71 -1.59
N VAL A 51 -25.12 -12.50 -1.19
CA VAL A 51 -24.06 -11.74 -1.90
C VAL A 51 -22.71 -12.46 -1.78
N LEU A 52 -22.41 -13.04 -0.62
CA LEU A 52 -21.16 -13.77 -0.40
C LEU A 52 -21.14 -15.11 -1.14
N GLU A 53 -22.25 -15.83 -1.17
CA GLU A 53 -22.40 -17.07 -1.95
C GLU A 53 -22.32 -16.82 -3.46
N ALA A 54 -22.82 -15.67 -3.93
CA ALA A 54 -22.71 -15.27 -5.32
C ALA A 54 -21.30 -14.78 -5.73
N PHE A 55 -20.36 -14.66 -4.78
CA PHE A 55 -19.00 -14.20 -5.06
C PHE A 55 -18.14 -15.32 -5.68
N ASP A 56 -18.30 -15.51 -6.99
CA ASP A 56 -17.71 -16.60 -7.78
C ASP A 56 -16.21 -16.39 -8.12
N ASN A 57 -15.41 -16.05 -7.10
CA ASN A 57 -13.97 -15.81 -7.25
C ASN A 57 -13.07 -16.99 -6.85
N TYR A 58 -13.65 -18.03 -6.24
CA TYR A 58 -12.93 -19.20 -5.74
C TYR A 58 -12.99 -20.36 -6.74
N THR A 59 -12.22 -20.26 -7.83
CA THR A 59 -12.12 -21.30 -8.86
C THR A 59 -10.77 -22.00 -8.84
N ALA A 60 -10.71 -23.24 -9.33
CA ALA A 60 -9.49 -24.06 -9.31
C ALA A 60 -8.25 -23.34 -9.89
N HIS A 61 -8.43 -22.60 -11.00
CA HIS A 61 -7.34 -21.84 -11.65
C HIS A 61 -6.82 -20.63 -10.86
N ARG A 62 -7.49 -20.23 -9.77
CA ARG A 62 -7.13 -19.07 -8.94
C ARG A 62 -6.76 -19.44 -7.50
N ILE A 63 -6.61 -20.73 -7.22
CA ILE A 63 -6.22 -21.26 -5.91
C ILE A 63 -4.83 -21.87 -6.03
N VAL A 64 -3.92 -21.46 -5.15
CA VAL A 64 -2.58 -22.03 -5.02
C VAL A 64 -2.42 -22.56 -3.60
N LEU A 65 -2.11 -23.84 -3.45
CA LEU A 65 -1.73 -24.44 -2.18
C LEU A 65 -0.20 -24.37 -2.03
N ALA A 66 0.28 -23.65 -1.03
CA ALA A 66 1.70 -23.52 -0.72
C ALA A 66 2.00 -24.17 0.64
N ALA A 67 3.04 -25.01 0.68
CA ALA A 67 3.55 -25.63 1.90
C ALA A 67 5.08 -25.49 1.97
N SER A 68 5.63 -25.48 3.19
CA SER A 68 7.07 -25.42 3.44
C SER A 68 7.43 -26.45 4.50
N GLY A 69 8.55 -27.16 4.29
CA GLY A 69 9.01 -28.21 5.21
C GLY A 69 8.19 -29.52 5.15
N VAL A 70 7.41 -29.72 4.08
CA VAL A 70 6.60 -30.91 3.83
C VAL A 70 7.05 -31.56 2.53
N GLU A 71 7.02 -32.89 2.48
CA GLU A 71 7.33 -33.65 1.27
C GLU A 71 6.19 -33.49 0.24
N HIS A 72 6.52 -33.40 -1.05
CA HIS A 72 5.55 -33.04 -2.09
C HIS A 72 4.49 -34.13 -2.31
N GLU A 73 4.88 -35.39 -2.38
CA GLU A 73 3.98 -36.53 -2.55
C GLU A 73 3.08 -36.71 -1.32
N GLU A 74 3.60 -36.50 -0.11
CA GLU A 74 2.79 -36.50 1.11
C GLU A 74 1.71 -35.40 1.04
N LEU A 75 2.09 -34.18 0.65
CA LEU A 75 1.14 -33.08 0.47
C LEU A 75 0.08 -33.41 -0.58
N LEU A 76 0.49 -33.94 -1.73
CA LEU A 76 -0.43 -34.30 -2.82
C LEU A 76 -1.42 -35.39 -2.38
N SER A 77 -0.95 -36.42 -1.67
CA SER A 77 -1.79 -37.53 -1.21
C SER A 77 -2.97 -37.09 -0.34
N ILE A 78 -2.84 -35.95 0.34
CA ILE A 78 -3.87 -35.35 1.19
C ILE A 78 -4.66 -34.29 0.41
N ALA A 79 -3.99 -33.45 -0.36
CA ALA A 79 -4.61 -32.29 -1.01
C ALA A 79 -5.48 -32.68 -2.21
N GLU A 80 -5.05 -33.64 -3.02
CA GLU A 80 -5.75 -34.02 -4.25
C GLU A 80 -7.18 -34.54 -3.98
N PRO A 81 -7.41 -35.47 -3.01
CA PRO A 81 -8.77 -35.89 -2.67
C PRO A 81 -9.67 -34.78 -2.12
N LEU A 82 -9.10 -33.70 -1.55
CA LEU A 82 -9.84 -32.61 -0.91
C LEU A 82 -10.15 -31.43 -1.84
N LEU A 83 -9.42 -31.30 -2.95
CA LEU A 83 -9.48 -30.13 -3.83
C LEU A 83 -9.81 -30.48 -5.29
N SER A 84 -9.89 -31.77 -5.62
CA SER A 84 -10.16 -32.25 -6.98
C SER A 84 -11.57 -31.93 -7.49
N ASP A 85 -12.52 -31.66 -6.59
CA ASP A 85 -13.90 -31.29 -6.91
C ASP A 85 -14.13 -29.78 -7.02
N LEU A 86 -13.07 -28.97 -6.91
CA LEU A 86 -13.17 -27.52 -7.06
C LEU A 86 -13.72 -27.11 -8.44
N PRO A 87 -14.59 -26.08 -8.50
CA PRO A 87 -15.17 -25.64 -9.75
C PRO A 87 -14.09 -25.09 -10.68
N SER A 88 -14.02 -25.69 -11.88
CA SER A 88 -13.24 -25.15 -13.01
C SER A 88 -14.09 -24.12 -13.75
N GLY A 89 -14.17 -22.92 -13.20
CA GLY A 89 -14.83 -21.78 -13.85
C GLY A 89 -13.93 -21.13 -14.93
N PRO A 90 -14.51 -20.29 -15.82
CA PRO A 90 -13.72 -19.49 -16.75
C PRO A 90 -12.72 -18.63 -15.98
N CYS A 91 -11.55 -18.37 -16.56
CA CYS A 91 -10.61 -17.39 -16.01
C CYS A 91 -11.12 -15.99 -16.38
N PRO A 92 -11.68 -15.20 -15.45
CA PRO A 92 -12.10 -13.84 -15.76
C PRO A 92 -10.88 -12.99 -16.13
N GLU A 93 -11.04 -12.08 -17.08
CA GLU A 93 -9.99 -11.11 -17.41
C GLU A 93 -9.67 -10.24 -16.19
N GLU A 94 -8.39 -9.93 -16.01
CA GLU A 94 -7.96 -9.02 -14.95
C GLU A 94 -8.62 -7.64 -15.14
N PRO A 95 -9.30 -7.12 -14.10
CA PRO A 95 -9.98 -5.83 -14.21
C PRO A 95 -8.95 -4.70 -14.34
N LYS A 96 -9.19 -3.81 -15.30
CA LYS A 96 -8.23 -2.75 -15.65
C LYS A 96 -8.33 -1.57 -14.67
N SER A 97 -7.20 -0.91 -14.49
CA SER A 97 -7.09 0.35 -13.76
C SER A 97 -6.26 1.34 -14.56
N VAL A 98 -6.60 2.63 -14.45
CA VAL A 98 -5.89 3.71 -15.13
C VAL A 98 -5.47 4.74 -14.09
N TYR A 99 -4.17 5.03 -14.04
CA TYR A 99 -3.66 6.11 -13.22
C TYR A 99 -3.89 7.46 -13.90
N SER A 100 -4.51 8.40 -13.19
CA SER A 100 -4.71 9.78 -13.65
C SER A 100 -4.05 10.79 -12.72
N GLY A 101 -3.54 10.34 -11.56
CA GLY A 101 -3.22 11.20 -10.44
C GLY A 101 -4.47 11.85 -9.84
N GLY A 102 -4.27 12.59 -8.75
CA GLY A 102 -5.33 13.27 -8.04
C GLY A 102 -4.83 13.96 -6.77
N ASP A 103 -5.73 14.68 -6.11
CA ASP A 103 -5.51 15.30 -4.81
C ASP A 103 -6.65 14.90 -3.87
N TYR A 104 -6.31 14.43 -2.69
CA TYR A 104 -7.25 14.08 -1.64
C TYR A 104 -6.84 14.75 -0.34
N ARG A 105 -7.78 15.45 0.29
CA ARG A 105 -7.56 16.16 1.54
C ARG A 105 -8.68 15.84 2.51
N CYS A 106 -8.31 15.47 3.72
CA CYS A 106 -9.23 15.22 4.82
C CYS A 106 -8.76 16.01 6.04
N GLN A 107 -9.63 16.87 6.58
CA GLN A 107 -9.35 17.63 7.77
C GLN A 107 -9.80 16.85 9.00
N THR A 108 -8.92 16.73 9.99
CA THR A 108 -9.19 16.03 11.26
C THR A 108 -8.70 16.86 12.44
N GLU A 109 -9.26 16.61 13.62
CA GLU A 109 -8.80 17.21 14.89
C GLU A 109 -7.56 16.49 15.44
N SER A 110 -6.56 16.25 14.58
CA SER A 110 -5.31 15.58 14.95
C SER A 110 -4.22 16.60 15.29
N GLY A 111 -3.42 16.29 16.32
CA GLY A 111 -2.19 17.03 16.65
C GLY A 111 -1.06 16.87 15.63
N ALA A 112 -1.24 16.00 14.63
CA ALA A 112 -0.27 15.75 13.56
C ALA A 112 -0.92 15.85 12.17
N THR A 113 -0.15 16.30 11.19
CA THR A 113 -0.52 16.27 9.78
C THR A 113 0.19 15.11 9.09
N HIS A 114 -0.58 14.30 8.37
CA HIS A 114 -0.10 13.17 7.59
C HIS A 114 -0.35 13.46 6.12
N PHE A 115 0.65 13.29 5.27
CA PHE A 115 0.50 13.42 3.82
C PHE A 115 1.41 12.43 3.09
N ALA A 116 1.06 12.16 1.84
CA ALA A 116 1.88 11.34 0.97
C ALA A 116 1.88 11.93 -0.45
N LEU A 117 3.02 11.81 -1.13
CA LEU A 117 3.16 12.11 -2.55
C LEU A 117 3.58 10.83 -3.25
N ALA A 118 2.88 10.46 -4.31
CA ALA A 118 3.10 9.22 -5.01
C ALA A 118 2.95 9.37 -6.52
N PHE A 119 3.61 8.48 -7.26
CA PHE A 119 3.64 8.44 -8.71
C PHE A 119 3.41 7.00 -9.19
N GLU A 120 2.83 6.86 -10.38
CA GLU A 120 2.70 5.57 -11.03
C GLU A 120 4.06 5.03 -11.48
N PHE A 121 4.21 3.72 -11.34
CA PHE A 121 5.22 2.91 -11.99
C PHE A 121 4.51 1.95 -12.98
N PRO A 122 4.63 2.14 -14.30
CA PRO A 122 3.97 1.29 -15.27
C PRO A 122 4.66 -0.08 -15.40
N GLY A 123 3.88 -1.13 -15.62
CA GLY A 123 4.38 -2.48 -15.92
C GLY A 123 4.39 -3.45 -14.74
N GLY A 124 4.40 -2.94 -13.50
CA GLY A 124 4.18 -3.77 -12.31
C GLY A 124 5.14 -4.97 -12.19
N TRP A 125 4.66 -6.08 -11.62
CA TRP A 125 5.41 -7.33 -11.49
C TRP A 125 5.74 -7.99 -12.83
N ASN A 126 4.94 -7.74 -13.87
CA ASN A 126 5.21 -8.22 -15.22
C ASN A 126 6.46 -7.57 -15.83
N ASN A 127 6.89 -6.40 -15.32
CA ASN A 127 8.20 -5.82 -15.59
C ASN A 127 9.14 -6.02 -14.38
N LEU A 128 9.59 -7.26 -14.18
CA LEU A 128 10.39 -7.65 -13.02
C LEU A 128 11.66 -6.80 -12.85
N LYS A 129 12.34 -6.44 -13.95
CA LYS A 129 13.56 -5.65 -13.88
C LYS A 129 13.30 -4.30 -13.20
N ASP A 130 12.31 -3.56 -13.68
CA ASP A 130 12.04 -2.22 -13.16
C ASP A 130 11.34 -2.30 -11.78
N ALA A 131 10.53 -3.33 -11.53
CA ALA A 131 10.00 -3.62 -10.19
C ALA A 131 11.12 -3.85 -9.15
N MET A 132 12.19 -4.55 -9.52
CA MET A 132 13.37 -4.73 -8.69
C MET A 132 14.12 -3.41 -8.48
N VAL A 133 14.29 -2.61 -9.54
CA VAL A 133 14.91 -1.27 -9.43
C VAL A 133 14.12 -0.38 -8.47
N LEU A 134 12.79 -0.39 -8.56
CA LEU A 134 11.90 0.35 -7.66
C LEU A 134 12.03 -0.11 -6.20
N THR A 135 12.15 -1.41 -5.97
CA THR A 135 12.37 -1.98 -4.64
C THR A 135 13.72 -1.56 -4.06
N VAL A 136 14.79 -1.58 -4.87
CA VAL A 136 16.10 -1.06 -4.45
C VAL A 136 16.03 0.44 -4.15
N LEU A 137 15.31 1.21 -4.96
CA LEU A 137 15.09 2.63 -4.73
C LEU A 137 14.35 2.90 -3.41
N GLN A 138 13.30 2.11 -3.11
CA GLN A 138 12.56 2.19 -1.86
C GLN A 138 13.47 1.94 -0.65
N ILE A 139 14.33 0.92 -0.70
CA ILE A 139 15.30 0.62 0.37
C ILE A 139 16.35 1.72 0.50
N LEU A 140 16.85 2.25 -0.62
CA LEU A 140 17.85 3.31 -0.65
C LEU A 140 17.33 4.63 -0.06
N LEU A 141 16.10 5.01 -0.42
CA LEU A 141 15.44 6.17 0.17
C LEU A 141 15.11 5.92 1.63
N GLY A 142 14.58 4.74 1.94
CA GLY A 142 14.29 4.24 3.27
C GLY A 142 13.44 5.21 4.08
N GLY A 143 13.94 5.63 5.23
CA GLY A 143 13.24 6.49 6.17
C GLY A 143 13.05 5.83 7.53
N GLY A 144 12.03 6.28 8.26
CA GLY A 144 11.70 5.80 9.60
C GLY A 144 10.92 6.82 10.43
N GLY A 145 10.81 6.54 11.72
CA GLY A 145 10.29 7.47 12.71
C GLY A 145 11.41 8.03 13.59
N SER A 146 11.27 9.29 14.02
CA SER A 146 12.23 10.00 14.89
C SER A 146 12.40 9.34 16.26
N PHE A 147 11.40 8.56 16.70
CA PHE A 147 11.41 7.81 17.96
C PHE A 147 11.71 6.32 17.79
N SER A 148 12.26 5.90 16.64
CA SER A 148 12.59 4.50 16.40
C SER A 148 13.73 4.04 17.34
N VAL A 149 13.38 3.32 18.40
CA VAL A 149 14.35 2.71 19.32
C VAL A 149 14.95 1.47 18.66
N GLY A 150 16.25 1.49 18.38
CA GLY A 150 16.93 0.34 17.78
C GLY A 150 18.41 0.56 17.51
N GLY A 151 19.15 -0.55 17.40
CA GLY A 151 20.56 -0.54 17.05
C GLY A 151 20.82 -0.39 15.54
N PRO A 152 22.11 -0.44 15.13
CA PRO A 152 22.52 -0.42 13.73
C PRO A 152 21.78 -1.47 12.88
N GLY A 153 21.47 -1.12 11.62
CA GLY A 153 20.82 -2.01 10.65
C GLY A 153 19.36 -1.71 10.31
N LYS A 154 18.70 -0.79 11.03
CA LYS A 154 17.29 -0.41 10.77
C LYS A 154 17.06 0.65 9.67
N GLY A 155 18.09 0.98 8.89
CA GLY A 155 17.97 2.00 7.83
C GLY A 155 18.24 3.45 8.27
N MET A 156 18.90 3.67 9.42
CA MET A 156 19.28 5.01 9.91
C MET A 156 20.21 5.79 8.98
N TYR A 157 20.88 5.10 8.04
CA TYR A 157 21.75 5.71 7.02
C TYR A 157 21.08 5.86 5.65
N SER A 158 19.77 5.61 5.57
CA SER A 158 19.00 5.84 4.35
C SER A 158 18.91 7.32 4.00
N ARG A 159 18.64 7.63 2.72
CA ARG A 159 18.66 9.02 2.23
C ARG A 159 17.65 9.90 2.94
N LEU A 160 16.43 9.40 3.19
CA LEU A 160 15.41 10.18 3.88
C LEU A 160 15.74 10.38 5.36
N TYR A 161 16.30 9.36 6.01
CA TYR A 161 16.69 9.47 7.41
C TYR A 161 17.79 10.53 7.61
N LEU A 162 18.88 10.45 6.83
CA LEU A 162 20.02 11.36 6.97
C LEU A 162 19.71 12.79 6.56
N ASN A 163 18.94 12.98 5.47
CA ASN A 163 18.71 14.32 4.92
C ASN A 163 17.48 15.01 5.51
N VAL A 164 16.51 14.24 6.04
CA VAL A 164 15.26 14.79 6.57
C VAL A 164 15.18 14.60 8.08
N LEU A 165 15.09 13.37 8.58
CA LEU A 165 14.84 13.11 10.02
C LEU A 165 15.91 13.72 10.92
N ASN A 166 17.19 13.62 10.54
CA ASN A 166 18.29 14.18 11.33
C ASN A 166 18.33 15.73 11.31
N ASN A 167 17.77 16.36 10.28
CA ASN A 167 17.89 17.81 10.08
C ASN A 167 16.61 18.58 10.44
N TYR A 168 15.45 17.92 10.49
CA TYR A 168 14.16 18.54 10.73
C TYR A 168 13.42 17.86 11.89
N PRO A 169 13.61 18.34 13.13
CA PRO A 169 12.97 17.77 14.32
C PRO A 169 11.43 17.85 14.32
N SER A 170 10.85 18.74 13.50
CA SER A 170 9.39 18.85 13.31
C SER A 170 8.78 17.66 12.55
N VAL A 171 9.60 16.85 11.89
CA VAL A 171 9.18 15.63 11.19
C VAL A 171 9.21 14.48 12.18
N HIS A 172 8.04 13.87 12.43
CA HIS A 172 7.92 12.71 13.31
C HIS A 172 8.25 11.41 12.58
N SER A 173 7.86 11.31 11.30
CA SER A 173 8.22 10.19 10.44
C SER A 173 8.27 10.61 8.97
N ILE A 174 9.13 9.93 8.22
CA ILE A 174 9.18 10.01 6.76
C ILE A 174 9.68 8.69 6.23
N SER A 175 8.98 8.11 5.25
CA SER A 175 9.36 6.83 4.66
C SER A 175 8.99 6.77 3.19
N ALA A 176 9.84 6.14 2.38
CA ALA A 176 9.51 5.73 1.03
C ALA A 176 8.72 4.42 1.04
N PHE A 177 7.76 4.28 0.13
CA PHE A 177 6.96 3.08 -0.04
C PHE A 177 6.79 2.74 -1.53
N ASN A 178 6.55 1.48 -1.80
CA ASN A 178 6.16 0.98 -3.11
C ASN A 178 5.06 -0.09 -2.97
N ASN A 179 4.00 0.03 -3.76
CA ASN A 179 2.99 -1.01 -3.95
C ASN A 179 3.04 -1.44 -5.40
N ILE A 180 3.34 -2.71 -5.65
CA ILE A 180 3.51 -3.24 -7.01
C ILE A 180 2.40 -4.26 -7.27
N TYR A 181 1.63 -4.04 -8.32
CA TYR A 181 0.58 -4.92 -8.85
C TYR A 181 1.05 -5.61 -10.12
N ASN A 182 0.24 -6.47 -10.73
CA ASN A 182 0.66 -7.22 -11.92
C ASN A 182 1.09 -6.32 -13.09
N ASN A 183 0.32 -5.25 -13.37
CA ASN A 183 0.52 -4.41 -14.56
C ASN A 183 0.84 -2.93 -14.26
N THR A 184 0.83 -2.52 -13.00
CA THR A 184 1.11 -1.14 -12.56
C THR A 184 1.64 -1.17 -11.11
N GLY A 185 2.09 -0.04 -10.60
CA GLY A 185 2.50 0.14 -9.23
C GLY A 185 2.43 1.60 -8.84
N ILE A 186 2.52 1.86 -7.54
CA ILE A 186 2.66 3.19 -6.99
C ILE A 186 3.94 3.25 -6.17
N PHE A 187 4.72 4.29 -6.38
CA PHE A 187 5.88 4.62 -5.57
C PHE A 187 5.70 6.00 -4.97
N GLY A 188 6.00 6.16 -3.68
CA GLY A 188 5.80 7.42 -3.02
C GLY A 188 6.62 7.62 -1.75
N ILE A 189 6.45 8.80 -1.17
CA ILE A 189 6.99 9.17 0.13
C ILE A 189 5.82 9.60 1.00
N GLN A 190 5.73 8.99 2.18
CA GLN A 190 4.78 9.37 3.23
C GLN A 190 5.50 10.15 4.33
N VAL A 191 4.81 11.12 4.92
CA VAL A 191 5.35 12.03 5.93
C VAL A 191 4.33 12.24 7.04
N THR A 192 4.80 12.24 8.28
CA THR A 192 4.05 12.72 9.45
C THR A 192 4.82 13.84 10.14
N THR A 193 4.14 14.95 10.42
CA THR A 193 4.71 16.13 11.07
C THR A 193 3.73 16.75 12.06
N VAL A 194 4.20 17.64 12.93
CA VAL A 194 3.38 18.41 13.87
C VAL A 194 2.33 19.26 13.13
N SER A 195 1.12 19.34 13.68
CA SER A 195 0.04 20.21 13.21
C SER A 195 0.01 21.55 13.98
N PRO A 196 -0.37 22.69 13.36
CA PRO A 196 -0.63 22.84 11.94
C PRO A 196 0.67 22.76 11.13
N LEU A 197 0.53 22.44 9.84
CA LEU A 197 1.64 22.49 8.90
C LEU A 197 2.11 23.96 8.78
N ASN A 198 3.04 24.40 9.63
CA ASN A 198 3.56 25.76 9.58
C ASN A 198 4.23 25.99 8.22
N LEU A 199 4.10 27.20 7.66
CA LEU A 199 4.63 27.59 6.34
C LEU A 199 6.10 27.17 6.10
N VAL A 200 6.92 27.15 7.16
CA VAL A 200 8.31 26.69 7.15
C VAL A 200 8.46 25.21 6.76
N ASN A 201 7.49 24.36 7.11
CA ASN A 201 7.48 22.95 6.71
C ASN A 201 7.08 22.78 5.22
N HIS A 202 6.19 23.62 4.68
CA HIS A 202 5.76 23.53 3.29
C HIS A 202 6.85 24.01 2.31
N GLU A 203 7.59 25.08 2.64
CA GLU A 203 8.67 25.59 1.80
C GLU A 203 9.97 24.77 1.86
N ILE A 204 10.13 23.88 2.84
CA ILE A 204 11.35 23.08 2.99
C ILE A 204 11.11 21.60 2.67
N MET A 205 10.02 21.01 3.15
CA MET A 205 9.76 19.58 2.94
C MET A 205 9.39 19.27 1.51
N LEU A 206 8.47 20.03 0.89
CA LEU A 206 8.09 19.78 -0.50
C LEU A 206 9.31 19.91 -1.43
N PRO A 207 10.14 20.95 -1.37
CA PRO A 207 11.31 21.03 -2.24
C PRO A 207 12.35 19.95 -1.96
N VAL A 208 12.55 19.52 -0.70
CA VAL A 208 13.47 18.40 -0.41
C VAL A 208 12.94 17.08 -0.95
N VAL A 209 11.66 16.79 -0.72
CA VAL A 209 10.97 15.60 -1.23
C VAL A 209 10.96 15.63 -2.76
N LEU A 210 10.59 16.75 -3.38
CA LEU A 210 10.58 16.94 -4.83
C LEU A 210 11.98 16.92 -5.44
N LYS A 211 13.01 17.42 -4.75
CA LYS A 211 14.40 17.35 -5.22
C LYS A 211 14.97 15.93 -5.12
N LEU A 212 14.55 15.17 -4.11
CA LEU A 212 14.83 13.75 -4.03
C LEU A 212 14.13 13.04 -5.18
N PHE A 213 12.82 13.25 -5.36
CA PHE A 213 12.09 12.72 -6.51
C PHE A 213 12.73 13.13 -7.83
N SER A 214 13.03 14.40 -8.11
CA SER A 214 13.60 14.84 -9.38
C SER A 214 14.97 14.21 -9.68
N LYS A 215 15.74 13.86 -8.64
CA LYS A 215 17.02 13.17 -8.79
C LYS A 215 16.85 11.70 -9.19
N TYR A 216 15.72 11.10 -8.82
CA TYR A 216 15.41 9.68 -9.04
C TYR A 216 14.23 9.47 -10.00
N LEU A 217 13.62 10.53 -10.54
CA LEU A 217 12.46 10.48 -11.43
C LEU A 217 12.81 9.85 -12.77
N TYR A 218 14.09 9.88 -13.19
CA TYR A 218 14.54 9.16 -14.38
C TYR A 218 14.59 7.63 -14.19
N ILE A 219 14.39 7.16 -12.95
CA ILE A 219 14.38 5.73 -12.59
C ILE A 219 12.93 5.22 -12.45
N ILE A 220 11.96 6.12 -12.32
CA ILE A 220 10.52 5.83 -12.22
C ILE A 220 9.87 6.10 -13.57
#